data_AF-E6X0N3-F1
#
_entry.id   AF-E6X0N3-F1
#
_cell.length_a   1.000
_cell.length_b   1.000
_cell.length_c   1.000
_cell.angle_alpha   90.00
_cell.angle_beta   90.00
_cell.angle_gamma   90.00
#
_symmetry.space_group_name_H-M   'P 1'
#
loop_
_entity.id
_entity.type
_entity.pdbx_description
1 polymer ?
#
loop_
_entity_poly.entity_id
_entity_poly.type
_entity_poly.pdbx_seq_one_letter_code
_entity_poly.pdbx_strand_id
1 'polypeptide(L)'
;MACKKCPVCGSWQTKKNGKRSGIQRYLCLNCRHGFSSSRRPSRIQKQLFIAYFYEHQTRKALSRTYHRDRVWIQRQIHSYEPQKALPRPRPVTLVIDATFFGKRGEGFGVLVAKDVLSGRPVAYRFIQTETLNEYAMIRQSLLDQGFVIQAATVDGRRGLFGLFADLPVQMCHFYQQAILTRYLTRRPTYQASRDLKRIASYLGKTTPCRFRYMPEALLQRHKDFYEEKTEDDSPRGWHYTHDRLRSAYRSLERNLPYLFTYKTHSHLGIANTTNALDGGLFSPMKSLLKVHRGIGNSMKKKLIIDFLEKTMK
;
A
#
# COMPACT_ATOMS: atom_id res chain seq x y z
N MET A 1 -5.39 54.77 6.21
CA MET A 1 -6.05 53.54 6.72
C MET A 1 -5.34 52.32 6.14
N ALA A 2 -4.85 51.38 6.95
CA ALA A 2 -4.18 50.19 6.41
C ALA A 2 -5.16 49.31 5.61
N CYS A 3 -5.01 49.27 4.28
CA CYS A 3 -5.75 48.39 3.38
C CYS A 3 -5.07 47.01 3.32
N LYS A 4 -5.83 45.92 3.34
CA LYS A 4 -5.28 44.56 3.18
C LYS A 4 -5.46 44.07 1.75
N LYS A 5 -4.52 43.28 1.22
CA LYS A 5 -4.64 42.67 -0.12
C LYS A 5 -5.72 41.59 -0.12
N CYS A 6 -6.61 41.61 -1.12
CA CYS A 6 -7.62 40.56 -1.29
C CYS A 6 -6.95 39.21 -1.61
N PRO A 7 -7.30 38.11 -0.92
CA PRO A 7 -6.69 36.79 -1.16
C PRO A 7 -7.18 36.08 -2.44
N VAL A 8 -8.19 36.63 -3.12
CA VAL A 8 -8.80 36.00 -4.31
C VAL A 8 -8.35 36.70 -5.59
N CYS A 9 -8.53 38.01 -5.68
CA CYS A 9 -8.18 38.77 -6.90
C CYS A 9 -6.90 39.61 -6.76
N GLY A 10 -6.26 39.62 -5.59
CA GLY A 10 -5.04 40.39 -5.36
C GLY A 10 -5.20 41.91 -5.27
N SER A 11 -6.41 42.46 -5.41
CA SER A 11 -6.65 43.91 -5.35
C SER A 11 -6.39 44.50 -3.95
N TRP A 12 -5.84 45.72 -3.92
CA TRP A 12 -5.64 46.54 -2.72
C TRP A 12 -6.84 47.41 -2.38
N GLN A 13 -7.82 47.49 -3.27
CA GLN A 13 -9.07 48.18 -3.03
C GLN A 13 -9.91 47.34 -2.07
N THR A 14 -9.60 47.47 -0.78
CA THR A 14 -10.31 46.78 0.29
C THR A 14 -10.67 47.75 1.39
N LYS A 15 -11.89 47.63 1.91
CA LYS A 15 -12.37 48.43 3.03
C LYS A 15 -12.51 47.59 4.28
N LYS A 16 -12.22 48.17 5.45
CA LYS A 16 -12.57 47.57 6.74
C LYS A 16 -14.09 47.36 6.77
N ASN A 17 -14.51 46.17 7.16
CA ASN A 17 -15.91 45.76 7.14
C ASN A 17 -16.30 45.18 8.51
N GLY A 18 -16.14 46.00 9.56
CA GLY A 18 -16.40 45.62 10.94
C GLY A 18 -15.38 44.66 11.56
N LYS A 19 -15.60 44.27 12.82
CA LYS A 19 -14.81 43.25 13.55
C LYS A 19 -15.73 42.06 13.88
N ARG A 20 -15.17 40.86 13.93
CA ARG A 20 -15.87 39.66 14.42
C ARG A 20 -14.95 38.91 15.37
N SER A 21 -15.40 38.66 16.61
CA SER A 21 -14.61 38.00 17.67
C SER A 21 -13.25 38.68 17.91
N GLY A 22 -13.23 40.02 17.97
CA GLY A 22 -12.00 40.81 18.13
C GLY A 22 -11.15 40.96 16.86
N ILE A 23 -11.44 40.22 15.80
CA ILE A 23 -10.65 40.17 14.56
C ILE A 23 -11.29 41.07 13.50
N GLN A 24 -10.53 42.03 12.98
CA GLN A 24 -10.95 42.96 11.93
C GLN A 24 -11.28 42.22 10.62
N ARG A 25 -12.39 42.57 9.96
CA ARG A 25 -12.71 42.08 8.61
C ARG A 25 -12.49 43.15 7.55
N TYR A 26 -12.34 42.70 6.32
CA TYR A 26 -12.13 43.48 5.12
C TYR A 26 -13.06 42.99 4.00
N LEU A 27 -13.46 43.89 3.12
CA LEU A 27 -14.21 43.60 1.91
C LEU A 27 -13.43 44.12 0.72
N CYS A 28 -13.16 43.27 -0.27
CA CYS A 28 -12.61 43.72 -1.53
C CYS A 28 -13.68 44.45 -2.34
N LEU A 29 -13.37 45.62 -2.85
CA LEU A 29 -14.29 46.41 -3.67
C LEU A 29 -14.28 45.96 -5.14
N ASN A 30 -13.19 45.33 -5.58
CA ASN A 30 -13.04 44.86 -6.97
C ASN A 30 -13.82 43.55 -7.21
N CYS A 31 -13.46 42.46 -6.49
CA CYS A 31 -14.16 41.18 -6.64
C CYS A 31 -15.28 40.95 -5.61
N ARG A 32 -15.60 41.98 -4.81
CA ARG A 32 -16.61 41.91 -3.73
C ARG A 32 -16.33 40.83 -2.65
N HIS A 33 -15.16 40.19 -2.64
CA HIS A 33 -14.84 39.11 -1.68
C HIS A 33 -14.50 39.64 -0.29
N GLY A 34 -15.21 39.14 0.74
CA GLY A 34 -14.96 39.46 2.15
C GLY A 34 -13.94 38.52 2.80
N PHE A 35 -12.96 39.06 3.51
CA PHE A 35 -11.90 38.30 4.19
C PHE A 35 -11.52 38.92 5.53
N SER A 36 -10.90 38.14 6.44
CA SER A 36 -10.54 38.61 7.78
C SER A 36 -9.08 39.07 7.85
N SER A 37 -8.75 39.85 8.88
CA SER A 37 -7.38 40.33 9.16
C SER A 37 -6.43 39.18 9.49
N SER A 38 -6.94 38.08 10.03
CA SER A 38 -6.22 36.83 10.28
C SER A 38 -6.56 35.75 9.25
N ARG A 39 -5.55 34.95 8.87
CA ARG A 39 -5.69 33.79 7.97
C ARG A 39 -6.25 32.59 8.76
N ARG A 40 -7.07 31.78 8.07
CA ARG A 40 -8.06 30.79 8.57
C ARG A 40 -7.56 29.67 9.51
N PRO A 41 -8.47 29.03 10.27
CA PRO A 41 -8.21 27.96 11.24
C PRO A 41 -7.36 26.78 10.75
N SER A 42 -7.34 26.46 9.45
CA SER A 42 -6.67 25.24 8.92
C SER A 42 -5.20 25.10 9.33
N ARG A 43 -4.51 26.21 9.63
CA ARG A 43 -3.13 26.18 10.09
C ARG A 43 -2.99 25.57 11.49
N ILE A 44 -3.86 25.93 12.45
CA ILE A 44 -3.74 25.43 13.82
C ILE A 44 -4.11 23.95 13.89
N GLN A 45 -5.13 23.52 13.14
CA GLN A 45 -5.51 22.12 13.09
C GLN A 45 -4.42 21.26 12.46
N LYS A 46 -3.83 21.72 11.34
CA LYS A 46 -2.69 21.04 10.71
C LYS A 46 -1.48 20.99 11.64
N GLN A 47 -1.15 22.08 12.33
CA GLN A 47 -0.04 22.13 13.28
C GLN A 47 -0.26 21.17 14.44
N LEU A 48 -1.44 21.18 15.06
CA LEU A 48 -1.78 20.26 16.15
C LEU A 48 -1.81 18.80 15.68
N PHE A 49 -2.29 18.53 14.47
CA PHE A 49 -2.27 17.19 13.88
C PHE A 49 -0.84 16.69 13.66
N ILE A 50 0.04 17.54 13.10
CA ILE A 50 1.45 17.22 12.90
C ILE A 50 2.14 16.98 14.25
N ALA A 51 2.00 17.92 15.18
CA ALA A 51 2.61 17.82 16.51
C ALA A 51 2.14 16.58 17.28
N TYR A 52 0.84 16.25 17.18
CA TYR A 52 0.30 15.07 17.85
C TYR A 52 0.78 13.78 17.22
N PHE A 53 0.65 13.61 15.90
CA PHE A 53 0.91 12.32 15.25
C PHE A 53 2.37 12.12 14.86
N TYR A 54 3.03 13.13 14.30
CA TYR A 54 4.37 13.01 13.72
C TYR A 54 5.48 13.41 14.69
N GLU A 55 5.21 14.34 15.61
CA GLU A 55 6.15 14.72 16.67
C GLU A 55 5.85 14.02 18.01
N HIS A 56 4.83 13.16 18.03
CA HIS A 56 4.44 12.33 19.18
C HIS A 56 4.09 13.12 20.44
N GLN A 57 3.71 14.38 20.32
CA GLN A 57 3.32 15.19 21.48
C GLN A 57 2.01 14.68 22.08
N THR A 58 1.94 14.65 23.41
CA THR A 58 0.69 14.26 24.09
C THR A 58 -0.32 15.39 24.07
N ARG A 59 -1.62 15.07 24.13
CA ARG A 59 -2.68 16.07 24.33
C ARG A 59 -2.45 16.96 25.57
N LYS A 60 -1.80 16.41 26.61
CA LYS A 60 -1.46 17.15 27.84
C LYS A 60 -0.34 18.18 27.59
N ALA A 61 0.69 17.81 26.84
CA ALA A 61 1.76 18.73 26.44
C ALA A 61 1.19 19.86 25.57
N LEU A 62 0.44 19.52 24.52
CA LEU A 62 -0.21 20.50 23.63
C LEU A 62 -1.17 21.43 24.39
N SER A 63 -1.90 20.92 25.37
CA SER A 63 -2.78 21.73 26.23
C SER A 63 -2.03 22.82 26.99
N ARG A 64 -0.84 22.50 27.53
CA ARG A 64 0.05 23.47 28.21
C ARG A 64 0.61 24.49 27.23
N THR A 65 1.12 24.03 26.08
CA THR A 65 1.74 24.91 25.06
C THR A 65 0.76 25.91 24.45
N TYR A 66 -0.48 25.49 24.18
CA TYR A 66 -1.49 26.34 23.54
C TYR A 66 -2.40 27.06 24.54
N HIS A 67 -2.22 26.83 25.85
CA HIS A 67 -3.10 27.33 26.92
C HIS A 67 -4.60 27.06 26.63
N ARG A 68 -4.90 25.83 26.21
CA ARG A 68 -6.26 25.35 25.91
C ARG A 68 -6.52 24.02 26.59
N ASP A 69 -7.78 23.73 26.86
CA ASP A 69 -8.16 22.46 27.46
C ASP A 69 -7.92 21.27 26.49
N ARG A 70 -7.81 20.06 27.06
CA ARG A 70 -7.51 18.83 26.30
C ARG A 70 -8.62 18.48 25.29
N VAL A 71 -9.87 18.82 25.58
CA VAL A 71 -11.02 18.55 24.71
C VAL A 71 -10.96 19.44 23.47
N TRP A 72 -10.60 20.72 23.65
CA TRP A 72 -10.38 21.65 22.56
C TRP A 72 -9.24 21.18 21.64
N ILE A 73 -8.11 20.74 22.20
CA ILE A 73 -6.97 20.20 21.42
C ILE A 73 -7.42 19.00 20.59
N GLN A 74 -8.11 18.04 21.23
CA GLN A 74 -8.63 16.87 20.52
C GLN A 74 -9.58 17.27 19.39
N ARG A 75 -10.49 18.21 19.63
CA ARG A 75 -11.43 18.70 18.61
C ARG A 75 -10.69 19.32 17.42
N GLN A 76 -9.62 20.09 17.65
CA GLN A 76 -8.82 20.66 16.56
C GLN A 76 -8.05 19.60 15.76
N ILE A 77 -7.48 18.59 16.42
CA ILE A 77 -6.82 17.47 15.73
C ILE A 77 -7.85 16.72 14.87
N HIS A 78 -9.04 16.47 15.43
CA HIS A 78 -10.11 15.74 14.75
C HIS A 78 -10.71 16.50 13.57
N SER A 79 -10.74 17.83 13.61
CA SER A 79 -11.28 18.67 12.52
C SER A 79 -10.28 18.97 11.40
N TYR A 80 -9.01 18.57 11.54
CA TYR A 80 -8.07 18.60 10.42
C TYR A 80 -8.54 17.65 9.33
N GLU A 81 -8.59 18.10 8.08
CA GLU A 81 -8.82 17.25 6.91
C GLU A 81 -7.56 17.24 6.03
N PRO A 82 -6.97 16.07 5.76
CA PRO A 82 -5.81 15.95 4.89
C PRO A 82 -6.10 16.45 3.48
N GLN A 83 -5.13 17.14 2.88
CA GLN A 83 -5.24 17.61 1.50
C GLN A 83 -4.84 16.50 0.53
N LYS A 84 -5.74 16.14 -0.38
CA LYS A 84 -5.45 15.21 -1.48
C LYS A 84 -4.53 15.85 -2.51
N ALA A 85 -3.51 15.12 -2.94
CA ALA A 85 -2.66 15.50 -4.05
C ALA A 85 -3.46 15.42 -5.37
N LEU A 86 -3.17 16.34 -6.29
CA LEU A 86 -3.69 16.22 -7.65
C LEU A 86 -2.94 15.08 -8.36
N PRO A 87 -3.66 14.20 -9.07
CA PRO A 87 -3.03 13.19 -9.91
C PRO A 87 -2.06 13.82 -10.90
N ARG A 88 -0.93 13.16 -11.15
CA ARG A 88 0.06 13.55 -12.16
C ARG A 88 0.18 12.40 -13.16
N PRO A 89 -0.66 12.38 -14.20
CA PRO A 89 -0.75 11.27 -15.13
C PRO A 89 0.56 11.09 -15.89
N ARG A 90 1.04 9.86 -15.98
CA ARG A 90 2.28 9.46 -16.66
C ARG A 90 2.36 7.93 -16.77
N PRO A 91 3.33 7.40 -17.52
CA PRO A 91 3.68 5.98 -17.45
C PRO A 91 4.13 5.57 -16.05
N VAL A 92 3.62 4.44 -15.55
CA VAL A 92 3.91 3.88 -14.23
C VAL A 92 4.15 2.38 -14.28
N THR A 93 5.12 1.92 -13.50
CA THR A 93 5.35 0.49 -13.24
C THR A 93 4.98 0.22 -11.79
N LEU A 94 3.93 -0.56 -11.59
CA LEU A 94 3.28 -0.66 -10.29
C LEU A 94 3.83 -1.82 -9.47
N VAL A 95 3.91 -1.61 -8.15
CA VAL A 95 3.86 -2.64 -7.13
C VAL A 95 2.56 -2.43 -6.37
N ILE A 96 1.75 -3.48 -6.23
CA ILE A 96 0.45 -3.42 -5.55
C ILE A 96 0.44 -4.46 -4.44
N ASP A 97 0.12 -4.02 -3.23
CA ASP A 97 0.03 -4.87 -2.04
C ASP A 97 -0.93 -4.26 -1.02
N ALA A 98 -1.43 -5.09 -0.12
CA ALA A 98 -2.38 -4.71 0.92
C ALA A 98 -1.77 -4.84 2.32
N THR A 99 -2.15 -3.95 3.22
CA THR A 99 -1.86 -4.11 4.64
C THR A 99 -3.10 -3.90 5.49
N PHE A 100 -3.22 -4.69 6.56
CA PHE A 100 -4.37 -4.69 7.47
C PHE A 100 -4.02 -4.11 8.85
N PHE A 101 -5.02 -3.52 9.50
CA PHE A 101 -4.95 -2.90 10.82
C PHE A 101 -6.13 -3.39 11.68
N GLY A 102 -5.84 -3.86 12.89
CA GLY A 102 -6.84 -4.40 13.82
C GLY A 102 -6.93 -5.92 13.77
N LYS A 103 -7.88 -6.48 14.53
CA LYS A 103 -8.15 -7.93 14.56
C LYS A 103 -8.90 -8.36 13.30
N ARG A 104 -8.74 -9.64 12.92
CA ARG A 104 -9.49 -10.24 11.81
C ARG A 104 -10.99 -10.13 12.09
N GLY A 105 -11.76 -9.56 11.15
CA GLY A 105 -13.21 -9.36 11.27
C GLY A 105 -13.65 -7.99 11.82
N GLU A 106 -12.78 -7.27 12.54
CA GLU A 106 -13.09 -5.96 13.16
C GLU A 106 -12.19 -4.83 12.64
N GLY A 107 -11.14 -5.20 11.92
CA GLY A 107 -10.14 -4.29 11.35
C GLY A 107 -10.53 -3.69 10.01
N PHE A 108 -9.58 -3.01 9.38
CA PHE A 108 -9.67 -2.57 7.98
C PHE A 108 -8.29 -2.68 7.35
N GLY A 109 -8.23 -2.74 6.02
CA GLY A 109 -7.00 -2.72 5.24
C GLY A 109 -6.88 -1.48 4.36
N VAL A 110 -5.68 -1.29 3.83
CA VAL A 110 -5.41 -0.37 2.73
C VAL A 110 -4.64 -1.12 1.66
N LEU A 111 -5.19 -1.13 0.44
CA LEU A 111 -4.52 -1.57 -0.77
C LEU A 111 -3.81 -0.36 -1.37
N VAL A 112 -2.53 -0.48 -1.70
CA VAL A 112 -1.74 0.64 -2.24
C VAL A 112 -1.06 0.21 -3.52
N ALA A 113 -1.20 1.03 -4.56
CA ALA A 113 -0.38 0.95 -5.76
C ALA A 113 0.73 2.00 -5.67
N LYS A 114 1.98 1.54 -5.75
CA LYS A 114 3.19 2.37 -5.73
C LYS A 114 3.90 2.23 -7.05
N ASP A 115 4.28 3.36 -7.63
CA ASP A 115 5.13 3.36 -8.81
C ASP A 115 6.59 3.14 -8.39
N VAL A 116 7.21 2.11 -8.96
CA VAL A 116 8.59 1.72 -8.66
C VAL A 116 9.58 2.78 -9.13
N LEU A 117 9.33 3.40 -10.28
CA LEU A 117 10.26 4.34 -10.92
C LEU A 117 10.41 5.64 -10.12
N SER A 118 9.28 6.24 -9.72
CA SER A 118 9.28 7.44 -8.86
C SER A 118 9.49 7.14 -7.37
N GLY A 119 9.29 5.89 -6.95
CA GLY A 119 9.29 5.50 -5.55
C GLY A 119 8.10 6.02 -4.74
N ARG A 120 7.05 6.54 -5.38
CA ARG A 120 5.89 7.16 -4.72
C ARG A 120 4.60 6.33 -4.89
N PRO A 121 3.73 6.30 -3.87
CA PRO A 121 2.35 5.85 -4.05
C PRO A 121 1.67 6.63 -5.18
N VAL A 122 0.78 6.00 -5.93
CA VAL A 122 0.00 6.65 -6.99
C VAL A 122 -1.51 6.44 -6.83
N ALA A 123 -1.91 5.35 -6.18
CA ALA A 123 -3.29 5.12 -5.78
C ALA A 123 -3.36 4.32 -4.49
N TYR A 124 -4.45 4.47 -3.75
CA TYR A 124 -4.76 3.64 -2.60
C TYR A 124 -6.25 3.51 -2.40
N ARG A 125 -6.68 2.45 -1.72
CA ARG A 125 -8.08 2.18 -1.40
C ARG A 125 -8.20 1.52 -0.03
N PHE A 126 -9.14 1.98 0.78
CA PHE A 126 -9.47 1.28 2.03
C PHE A 126 -10.37 0.09 1.73
N ILE A 127 -10.02 -1.06 2.31
CA ILE A 127 -10.66 -2.34 2.04
C ILE A 127 -11.04 -3.01 3.36
N GLN A 128 -12.03 -3.90 3.34
CA GLN A 128 -12.36 -4.78 4.47
C GLN A 128 -11.68 -6.13 4.33
N THR A 129 -11.74 -6.66 3.12
CA THR A 129 -11.06 -7.87 2.71
C THR A 129 -10.37 -7.59 1.39
N GLU A 130 -9.28 -8.29 1.17
CA GLU A 130 -8.61 -8.24 -0.11
C GLU A 130 -9.40 -9.12 -1.08
N THR A 131 -9.80 -8.56 -2.23
CA THR A 131 -10.55 -9.25 -3.29
C THR A 131 -10.07 -8.78 -4.65
N LEU A 132 -10.30 -9.56 -5.71
CA LEU A 132 -9.93 -9.17 -7.08
C LEU A 132 -10.59 -7.86 -7.51
N ASN A 133 -11.81 -7.60 -7.05
CA ASN A 133 -12.54 -6.37 -7.34
C ASN A 133 -11.81 -5.11 -6.81
N GLU A 134 -11.16 -5.20 -5.65
CA GLU A 134 -10.40 -4.06 -5.11
C GLU A 134 -9.19 -3.70 -5.98
N TYR A 135 -8.52 -4.71 -6.55
CA TYR A 135 -7.44 -4.51 -7.51
C TYR A 135 -7.96 -3.93 -8.83
N ALA A 136 -9.11 -4.43 -9.33
CA ALA A 136 -9.74 -3.90 -10.53
C ALA A 136 -10.13 -2.43 -10.36
N MET A 137 -10.66 -2.05 -9.19
CA MET A 137 -11.00 -0.67 -8.87
C MET A 137 -9.78 0.24 -8.78
N ILE A 138 -8.65 -0.22 -8.25
CA ILE A 138 -7.40 0.55 -8.30
C ILE A 138 -6.93 0.74 -9.74
N ARG A 139 -6.95 -0.35 -10.54
CA ARG A 139 -6.57 -0.30 -11.95
C ARG A 139 -7.42 0.72 -12.70
N GLN A 140 -8.76 0.63 -12.57
CA GLN A 140 -9.68 1.55 -13.24
C GLN A 140 -9.47 2.99 -12.79
N SER A 141 -9.33 3.23 -11.49
CA SER A 141 -9.09 4.58 -10.94
C SER A 141 -7.82 5.22 -11.50
N LEU A 142 -6.76 4.45 -11.73
CA LEU A 142 -5.54 4.94 -12.37
C LEU A 142 -5.76 5.29 -13.84
N LEU A 143 -6.47 4.43 -14.59
CA LEU A 143 -6.80 4.67 -15.99
C LEU A 143 -7.71 5.91 -16.16
N ASP A 144 -8.73 6.06 -15.31
CA ASP A 144 -9.64 7.21 -15.29
C ASP A 144 -8.90 8.53 -14.98
N GLN A 145 -7.84 8.45 -14.17
CA GLN A 145 -6.96 9.56 -13.88
C GLN A 145 -5.91 9.81 -15.00
N GLY A 146 -5.91 9.03 -16.08
CA GLY A 146 -5.03 9.20 -17.24
C GLY A 146 -3.64 8.56 -17.09
N PHE A 147 -3.40 7.72 -16.08
CA PHE A 147 -2.13 7.00 -15.96
C PHE A 147 -2.01 5.90 -17.02
N VAL A 148 -0.80 5.67 -17.52
CA VAL A 148 -0.49 4.54 -18.40
C VAL A 148 0.23 3.48 -17.58
N ILE A 149 -0.42 2.35 -17.34
CA ILE A 149 0.17 1.26 -16.57
C ILE A 149 1.03 0.41 -17.52
N GLN A 150 2.34 0.37 -17.28
CA GLN A 150 3.28 -0.36 -18.15
C GLN A 150 3.49 -1.80 -17.71
N ALA A 151 3.48 -2.04 -16.39
CA ALA A 151 3.68 -3.35 -15.80
C ALA A 151 3.19 -3.34 -14.34
N ALA A 152 2.96 -4.54 -13.79
CA ALA A 152 2.50 -4.69 -12.41
C ALA A 152 3.24 -5.82 -11.68
N THR A 153 3.66 -5.56 -10.45
CA THR A 153 4.16 -6.55 -9.51
C THR A 153 3.09 -6.78 -8.45
N VAL A 154 2.61 -8.02 -8.35
CA VAL A 154 1.50 -8.40 -7.47
C VAL A 154 1.86 -9.61 -6.62
N ASP A 155 1.02 -9.87 -5.63
CA ASP A 155 1.08 -11.12 -4.88
C ASP A 155 0.65 -12.33 -5.76
N GLY A 156 0.81 -13.54 -5.24
CA GLY A 156 0.47 -14.77 -5.96
C GLY A 156 -1.01 -15.15 -5.91
N ARG A 157 -1.92 -14.19 -5.69
CA ARG A 157 -3.33 -14.52 -5.49
C ARG A 157 -3.98 -14.99 -6.79
N ARG A 158 -4.81 -16.04 -6.66
CA ARG A 158 -5.58 -16.58 -7.78
C ARG A 158 -6.42 -15.49 -8.45
N GLY A 159 -6.32 -15.37 -9.77
CA GLY A 159 -7.06 -14.43 -10.59
C GLY A 159 -6.37 -13.08 -10.83
N LEU A 160 -5.35 -12.70 -10.05
CA LEU A 160 -4.66 -11.42 -10.29
C LEU A 160 -3.89 -11.41 -11.60
N PHE A 161 -3.28 -12.52 -11.99
CA PHE A 161 -2.58 -12.60 -13.28
C PHE A 161 -3.55 -12.39 -14.45
N GLY A 162 -4.78 -12.92 -14.34
CA GLY A 162 -5.83 -12.70 -15.34
C GLY A 162 -6.32 -11.25 -15.38
N LEU A 163 -6.42 -10.60 -14.22
CA LEU A 163 -6.83 -9.19 -14.12
C LEU A 163 -5.84 -8.23 -14.82
N PHE A 164 -4.57 -8.61 -14.94
CA PHE A 164 -3.51 -7.83 -15.58
C PHE A 164 -2.92 -8.54 -16.81
N ALA A 165 -3.70 -9.43 -17.47
CA ALA A 165 -3.19 -10.27 -18.55
C ALA A 165 -2.72 -9.48 -19.79
N ASP A 166 -3.19 -8.24 -19.95
CA ASP A 166 -2.77 -7.32 -21.01
C ASP A 166 -1.44 -6.61 -20.72
N LEU A 167 -0.85 -6.83 -19.55
CA LEU A 167 0.38 -6.20 -19.10
C LEU A 167 1.45 -7.24 -18.72
N PRO A 168 2.75 -6.88 -18.78
CA PRO A 168 3.80 -7.63 -18.10
C PRO A 168 3.53 -7.70 -16.58
N VAL A 169 3.20 -8.89 -16.09
CA VAL A 169 2.95 -9.15 -14.67
C VAL A 169 4.12 -9.89 -14.03
N GLN A 170 4.62 -9.35 -12.94
CA GLN A 170 5.60 -10.01 -12.08
C GLN A 170 4.92 -10.53 -10.81
N MET A 171 5.12 -11.82 -10.52
CA MET A 171 4.80 -12.36 -9.22
C MET A 171 5.92 -12.06 -8.23
N CYS A 172 5.56 -11.52 -7.06
CA CYS A 172 6.49 -11.24 -5.99
C CYS A 172 7.23 -12.52 -5.51
N HIS A 173 8.56 -12.48 -5.54
CA HIS A 173 9.42 -13.59 -5.10
C HIS A 173 9.24 -13.94 -3.62
N PHE A 174 9.02 -12.93 -2.77
CA PHE A 174 8.77 -13.15 -1.34
C PHE A 174 7.50 -13.97 -1.12
N TYR A 175 6.41 -13.62 -1.80
CA TYR A 175 5.16 -14.38 -1.73
C TYR A 175 5.30 -15.79 -2.32
N GLN A 176 6.06 -15.98 -3.41
CA GLN A 176 6.37 -17.34 -3.92
C GLN A 176 7.10 -18.18 -2.87
N GLN A 177 8.12 -17.62 -2.21
CA GLN A 177 8.85 -18.29 -1.15
C GLN A 177 7.97 -18.57 0.09
N ALA A 178 7.03 -17.68 0.40
CA ALA A 178 6.05 -17.87 1.47
C ALA A 178 5.07 -19.01 1.15
N ILE A 179 4.61 -19.14 -0.10
CA ILE A 179 3.78 -20.26 -0.56
C ILE A 179 4.53 -21.58 -0.38
N LEU A 180 5.79 -21.64 -0.82
CA LEU A 180 6.61 -22.85 -0.65
C LEU A 180 6.87 -23.17 0.82
N THR A 181 7.16 -22.18 1.65
CA THR A 181 7.37 -22.37 3.09
C THR A 181 6.08 -22.84 3.77
N ARG A 182 4.90 -22.42 3.30
CA ARG A 182 3.61 -22.91 3.82
C ARG A 182 3.45 -24.41 3.58
N TYR A 183 3.77 -24.89 2.39
CA TYR A 183 3.65 -26.30 2.05
C TYR A 183 4.77 -27.15 2.66
N LEU A 184 6.03 -26.75 2.47
CA LEU A 184 7.23 -27.52 2.84
C LEU A 184 7.70 -27.29 4.28
N THR A 185 7.15 -26.29 4.98
CA THR A 185 7.61 -25.77 6.28
C THR A 185 8.98 -25.07 6.23
N ARG A 186 9.39 -24.49 7.38
CA ARG A 186 10.71 -23.85 7.51
C ARG A 186 11.86 -24.84 7.52
N ARG A 187 11.66 -26.05 8.01
CA ARG A 187 12.67 -27.11 8.10
C ARG A 187 12.06 -28.44 7.62
N PRO A 188 11.91 -28.63 6.30
CA PRO A 188 11.37 -29.88 5.76
C PRO A 188 12.24 -31.07 6.17
N THR A 189 11.58 -32.18 6.49
CA THR A 189 12.21 -33.45 6.86
C THR A 189 12.72 -34.21 5.63
N TYR A 190 11.86 -34.37 4.62
CA TYR A 190 12.16 -35.13 3.40
C TYR A 190 13.20 -34.46 2.50
N GLN A 191 14.08 -35.27 1.90
CA GLN A 191 15.13 -34.79 1.00
C GLN A 191 14.55 -34.05 -0.23
N ALA A 192 13.50 -34.59 -0.86
CA ALA A 192 12.81 -33.95 -1.99
C ALA A 192 12.29 -32.54 -1.64
N SER A 193 11.75 -32.37 -0.43
CA SER A 193 11.27 -31.09 0.09
C SER A 193 12.42 -30.12 0.39
N ARG A 194 13.55 -30.60 0.92
CA ARG A 194 14.76 -29.79 1.14
C ARG A 194 15.35 -29.30 -0.18
N ASP A 195 15.39 -30.17 -1.19
CA ASP A 195 15.91 -29.84 -2.52
C ASP A 195 15.00 -28.83 -3.25
N LEU A 196 13.67 -29.01 -3.22
CA LEU A 196 12.73 -28.02 -3.80
C LEU A 196 12.88 -26.64 -3.14
N LYS A 197 13.05 -26.64 -1.81
CA LYS A 197 13.29 -25.40 -1.07
C LYS A 197 14.63 -24.75 -1.43
N ARG A 198 15.68 -25.54 -1.66
CA ARG A 198 16.97 -25.06 -2.14
C ARG A 198 16.83 -24.42 -3.53
N ILE A 199 16.08 -25.04 -4.44
CA ILE A 199 15.79 -24.46 -5.77
C ILE A 199 15.14 -23.09 -5.63
N ALA A 200 14.12 -22.96 -4.78
CA ALA A 200 13.45 -21.69 -4.54
C ALA A 200 14.34 -20.59 -3.95
N SER A 201 15.46 -20.95 -3.29
CA SER A 201 16.44 -19.99 -2.79
C SER A 201 17.29 -19.35 -3.89
N TYR A 202 17.31 -19.95 -5.10
CA TYR A 202 17.92 -19.38 -6.31
C TYR A 202 16.96 -18.46 -7.08
N LEU A 203 15.72 -18.30 -6.62
CA LEU A 203 14.77 -17.36 -7.21
C LEU A 203 15.39 -15.95 -7.19
N GLY A 204 15.47 -15.34 -8.37
CA GLY A 204 16.13 -14.05 -8.61
C GLY A 204 17.66 -14.09 -8.77
N LYS A 205 18.34 -15.13 -8.27
CA LYS A 205 19.80 -15.30 -8.33
C LYS A 205 20.32 -16.03 -9.57
N THR A 206 19.43 -16.56 -10.39
CA THR A 206 19.77 -17.31 -11.61
C THR A 206 19.01 -16.80 -12.83
N THR A 207 19.35 -17.29 -14.02
CA THR A 207 18.66 -16.94 -15.26
C THR A 207 17.31 -17.66 -15.35
N PRO A 208 16.32 -17.10 -16.08
CA PRO A 208 15.01 -17.73 -16.23
C PRO A 208 15.12 -19.15 -16.82
N CYS A 209 15.99 -19.32 -17.83
CA CYS A 209 16.24 -20.61 -18.47
C CYS A 209 16.80 -21.64 -17.49
N ARG A 210 17.83 -21.28 -16.70
CA ARG A 210 18.39 -22.18 -15.69
C ARG A 210 17.40 -22.51 -14.60
N PHE A 211 16.60 -21.55 -14.15
CA PHE A 211 15.61 -21.79 -13.09
C PHE A 211 14.52 -22.77 -13.55
N ARG A 212 14.05 -22.66 -14.80
CA ARG A 212 13.02 -23.57 -15.36
C ARG A 212 13.45 -25.04 -15.29
N TYR A 213 14.72 -25.31 -15.61
CA TYR A 213 15.26 -26.66 -15.59
C TYR A 213 15.38 -27.26 -14.17
N MET A 214 15.61 -26.45 -13.14
CA MET A 214 15.89 -26.98 -11.79
C MET A 214 14.72 -27.77 -11.18
N PRO A 215 13.46 -27.29 -11.17
CA PRO A 215 12.31 -28.08 -10.72
C PRO A 215 12.09 -29.33 -11.57
N GLU A 216 12.29 -29.28 -12.88
CA GLU A 216 12.13 -30.44 -13.77
C GLU A 216 13.12 -31.55 -13.41
N ALA A 217 14.41 -31.20 -13.26
CA ALA A 217 15.45 -32.15 -12.87
C ALA A 217 15.21 -32.72 -11.45
N LEU A 218 14.67 -31.91 -10.53
CA LEU A 218 14.26 -32.39 -9.21
C LEU A 218 13.16 -33.44 -9.32
N LEU A 219 12.14 -33.16 -10.13
CA LEU A 219 10.99 -34.05 -10.30
C LEU A 219 11.41 -35.40 -10.86
N GLN A 220 12.34 -35.40 -11.82
CA GLN A 220 12.91 -36.63 -12.37
C GLN A 220 13.67 -37.43 -11.31
N ARG A 221 14.49 -36.77 -10.47
CA ARG A 221 15.26 -37.42 -9.40
C ARG A 221 14.37 -38.06 -8.33
N HIS A 222 13.28 -37.39 -7.98
CA HIS A 222 12.39 -37.81 -6.89
C HIS A 222 11.04 -38.30 -7.44
N LYS A 223 11.02 -38.89 -8.65
CA LYS A 223 9.79 -39.24 -9.37
C LYS A 223 8.91 -40.22 -8.57
N ASP A 224 9.49 -41.33 -8.13
CA ASP A 224 8.74 -42.36 -7.41
C ASP A 224 8.16 -41.81 -6.11
N PHE A 225 8.96 -41.02 -5.38
CA PHE A 225 8.50 -40.31 -4.19
C PHE A 225 7.41 -39.27 -4.50
N TYR A 226 7.49 -38.57 -5.63
CA TYR A 226 6.47 -37.61 -6.04
C TYR A 226 5.15 -38.29 -6.43
N GLU A 227 5.23 -39.46 -7.06
CA GLU A 227 4.09 -40.23 -7.58
C GLU A 227 3.47 -41.20 -6.57
N GLU A 228 4.12 -41.42 -5.43
CA GLU A 228 3.64 -42.26 -4.32
C GLU A 228 2.19 -41.92 -3.92
N LYS A 229 1.39 -42.98 -3.71
CA LYS A 229 -0.02 -42.91 -3.34
C LYS A 229 -0.26 -43.74 -2.09
N THR A 230 -1.16 -43.24 -1.26
CA THR A 230 -1.71 -43.96 -0.11
C THR A 230 -3.19 -44.19 -0.39
N GLU A 231 -3.64 -45.42 -0.21
CA GLU A 231 -5.06 -45.78 -0.30
C GLU A 231 -5.86 -45.08 0.81
N ASP A 232 -7.07 -44.65 0.50
CA ASP A 232 -7.98 -44.01 1.45
C ASP A 232 -9.45 -44.26 1.09
N ASP A 233 -10.35 -43.88 2.00
CA ASP A 233 -11.81 -44.02 1.80
C ASP A 233 -12.42 -42.89 0.96
N SER A 234 -11.61 -42.09 0.26
CA SER A 234 -12.15 -41.04 -0.62
C SER A 234 -12.86 -41.67 -1.82
N PRO A 235 -13.76 -40.95 -2.52
CA PRO A 235 -14.39 -41.46 -3.75
C PRO A 235 -13.38 -41.85 -4.84
N ARG A 236 -12.14 -41.37 -4.74
CA ARG A 236 -11.03 -41.72 -5.63
C ARG A 236 -10.29 -42.99 -5.21
N GLY A 237 -10.45 -43.42 -3.95
CA GLY A 237 -9.80 -44.57 -3.34
C GLY A 237 -8.33 -44.36 -2.96
N TRP A 238 -7.78 -43.17 -3.19
CA TRP A 238 -6.39 -42.84 -2.85
C TRP A 238 -6.12 -41.33 -2.86
N HIS A 239 -5.09 -40.92 -2.12
CA HIS A 239 -4.44 -39.62 -2.21
C HIS A 239 -2.95 -39.77 -2.47
N TYR A 240 -2.30 -38.70 -2.94
CA TYR A 240 -0.84 -38.69 -3.03
C TYR A 240 -0.25 -38.58 -1.63
N THR A 241 0.66 -39.49 -1.28
CA THR A 241 1.31 -39.53 0.04
C THR A 241 1.98 -38.19 0.38
N HIS A 242 2.56 -37.52 -0.62
CA HIS A 242 3.29 -36.27 -0.48
C HIS A 242 2.54 -35.07 -1.09
N ASP A 243 1.24 -34.95 -0.81
CA ASP A 243 0.34 -33.90 -1.32
C ASP A 243 0.89 -32.46 -1.16
N ARG A 244 1.55 -32.16 -0.04
CA ARG A 244 2.14 -30.85 0.25
C ARG A 244 3.33 -30.56 -0.67
N LEU A 245 4.21 -31.53 -0.88
CA LEU A 245 5.33 -31.38 -1.82
C LEU A 245 4.80 -31.15 -3.24
N ARG A 246 3.79 -31.92 -3.65
CA ARG A 246 3.12 -31.74 -4.94
C ARG A 246 2.49 -30.36 -5.09
N SER A 247 1.82 -29.87 -4.04
CA SER A 247 1.23 -28.54 -4.01
C SER A 247 2.29 -27.43 -4.09
N ALA A 248 3.42 -27.62 -3.42
CA ALA A 248 4.57 -26.72 -3.50
C ALA A 248 5.13 -26.65 -4.93
N TYR A 249 5.40 -27.80 -5.54
CA TYR A 249 5.89 -27.90 -6.92
C TYR A 249 4.93 -27.24 -7.91
N ARG A 250 3.64 -27.63 -7.88
CA ARG A 250 2.61 -27.07 -8.77
C ARG A 250 2.43 -25.57 -8.59
N SER A 251 2.70 -25.03 -7.40
CA SER A 251 2.68 -23.58 -7.19
C SER A 251 3.82 -22.88 -7.94
N LEU A 252 5.03 -23.44 -7.93
CA LEU A 252 6.17 -22.90 -8.68
C LEU A 252 5.92 -22.98 -10.18
N GLU A 253 5.47 -24.15 -10.65
CA GLU A 253 5.17 -24.40 -12.06
C GLU A 253 4.12 -23.43 -12.60
N ARG A 254 2.96 -23.32 -11.93
CA ARG A 254 1.89 -22.39 -12.32
C ARG A 254 2.35 -20.94 -12.38
N ASN A 255 3.22 -20.55 -11.47
CA ASN A 255 3.65 -19.17 -11.33
C ASN A 255 4.89 -18.84 -12.17
N LEU A 256 5.58 -19.85 -12.70
CA LEU A 256 6.84 -19.73 -13.44
C LEU A 256 6.83 -18.68 -14.56
N PRO A 257 5.75 -18.55 -15.37
CA PRO A 257 5.67 -17.51 -16.40
C PRO A 257 5.82 -16.08 -15.84
N TYR A 258 5.42 -15.86 -14.58
CA TYR A 258 5.39 -14.54 -13.93
C TYR A 258 6.57 -14.32 -12.99
N LEU A 259 7.44 -15.31 -12.76
CA LEU A 259 8.55 -15.18 -11.80
C LEU A 259 9.73 -14.38 -12.34
N PHE A 260 9.86 -14.24 -13.66
CA PHE A 260 11.03 -13.60 -14.28
C PHE A 260 10.68 -12.47 -15.24
N THR A 261 9.44 -11.99 -15.22
CA THR A 261 8.98 -10.86 -16.03
C THR A 261 9.88 -9.64 -15.88
N TYR A 262 10.38 -9.39 -14.67
CA TYR A 262 11.32 -8.30 -14.41
C TYR A 262 12.68 -8.42 -15.13
N LYS A 263 13.11 -9.64 -15.49
CA LYS A 263 14.31 -9.85 -16.30
C LYS A 263 14.01 -9.77 -17.79
N THR A 264 12.87 -10.31 -18.23
CA THR A 264 12.49 -10.31 -19.65
C THR A 264 12.08 -8.91 -20.13
N HIS A 265 11.54 -8.08 -19.23
CA HIS A 265 11.15 -6.69 -19.50
C HIS A 265 11.95 -5.72 -18.63
N SER A 266 13.28 -5.87 -18.61
CA SER A 266 14.18 -5.07 -17.77
C SER A 266 14.05 -3.55 -17.98
N HIS A 267 13.74 -3.12 -19.20
CA HIS A 267 13.50 -1.72 -19.57
C HIS A 267 12.31 -1.06 -18.85
N LEU A 268 11.39 -1.84 -18.27
CA LEU A 268 10.22 -1.33 -17.55
C LEU A 268 10.48 -1.09 -16.04
N GLY A 269 11.66 -1.44 -15.52
CA GLY A 269 12.00 -1.22 -14.11
C GLY A 269 11.13 -2.00 -13.12
N ILE A 270 10.64 -3.17 -13.52
CA ILE A 270 9.75 -4.00 -12.70
C ILE A 270 10.50 -4.50 -11.45
N ALA A 271 9.89 -4.37 -10.28
CA ALA A 271 10.43 -4.92 -9.05
C ALA A 271 10.15 -6.42 -8.97
N ASN A 272 11.12 -7.23 -8.53
CA ASN A 272 10.90 -8.66 -8.31
C ASN A 272 10.12 -8.98 -7.00
N THR A 273 9.92 -7.98 -6.13
CA THR A 273 9.25 -8.12 -4.83
C THR A 273 8.37 -6.91 -4.51
N THR A 274 7.41 -7.10 -3.61
CA THR A 274 6.57 -6.02 -3.07
C THR A 274 7.22 -5.28 -1.89
N ASN A 275 8.51 -5.52 -1.61
CA ASN A 275 9.25 -4.96 -0.47
C ASN A 275 9.24 -3.41 -0.43
N ALA A 276 9.12 -2.77 -1.60
CA ALA A 276 8.98 -1.32 -1.71
C ALA A 276 7.72 -0.78 -1.00
N LEU A 277 6.68 -1.61 -0.89
CA LEU A 277 5.49 -1.33 -0.09
C LEU A 277 5.70 -1.82 1.36
N ASP A 278 6.02 -3.09 1.57
CA ASP A 278 6.11 -3.68 2.91
C ASP A 278 7.10 -2.96 3.83
N GLY A 279 8.37 -2.91 3.43
CA GLY A 279 9.42 -2.26 4.20
C GLY A 279 9.42 -0.74 4.01
N GLY A 280 9.20 -0.29 2.76
CA GLY A 280 9.36 1.12 2.40
C GLY A 280 8.20 2.04 2.81
N LEU A 281 6.95 1.53 2.83
CA LEU A 281 5.76 2.35 3.04
C LEU A 281 4.94 1.89 4.25
N PHE A 282 4.65 0.59 4.33
CA PHE A 282 3.77 0.03 5.35
C PHE A 282 4.42 0.00 6.73
N SER A 283 5.72 -0.30 6.82
CA SER A 283 6.44 -0.31 8.10
C SER A 283 6.44 1.07 8.79
N PRO A 284 6.85 2.18 8.15
CA PRO A 284 6.77 3.52 8.75
C PRO A 284 5.33 3.91 9.13
N MET A 285 4.35 3.62 8.27
CA MET A 285 2.93 3.88 8.52
C MET A 285 2.41 3.10 9.74
N LYS A 286 2.77 1.82 9.88
CA LYS A 286 2.40 0.98 11.03
C LYS A 286 3.06 1.49 12.31
N SER A 287 4.32 1.89 12.26
CA SER A 287 5.03 2.47 13.40
C SER A 287 4.35 3.73 13.90
N LEU A 288 3.94 4.62 12.99
CA LEU A 288 3.17 5.83 13.30
C LEU A 288 1.86 5.49 14.01
N LEU A 289 1.09 4.52 13.50
CA LEU A 289 -0.16 4.08 14.12
C LEU A 289 0.04 3.37 15.46
N LYS A 290 1.15 2.66 15.65
CA LYS A 290 1.47 1.92 16.89
C LYS A 290 1.63 2.86 18.07
N VAL A 291 2.26 4.02 17.88
CA VAL A 291 2.37 5.08 18.90
C VAL A 291 0.98 5.54 19.36
N HIS A 292 0.01 5.54 18.43
CA HIS A 292 -1.37 5.98 18.68
C HIS A 292 -2.38 4.82 18.70
N ARG A 293 -2.01 3.66 19.27
CA ARG A 293 -2.84 2.43 19.25
C ARG A 293 -4.28 2.59 19.75
N GLY A 294 -4.53 3.56 20.65
CA GLY A 294 -5.84 3.81 21.26
C GLY A 294 -6.79 4.71 20.46
N ILE A 295 -6.40 5.17 19.26
CA ILE A 295 -7.30 6.01 18.43
C ILE A 295 -8.31 5.14 17.66
N GLY A 296 -9.51 5.66 17.44
CA GLY A 296 -10.56 4.98 16.67
C GLY A 296 -10.24 4.85 15.18
N ASN A 297 -10.92 3.92 14.49
CA ASN A 297 -10.67 3.60 13.09
C ASN A 297 -10.79 4.79 12.13
N SER A 298 -11.76 5.69 12.36
CA SER A 298 -11.89 6.93 11.57
C SER A 298 -10.61 7.78 11.62
N MET A 299 -10.02 7.92 12.80
CA MET A 299 -8.78 8.69 12.97
C MET A 299 -7.57 7.96 12.38
N LYS A 300 -7.52 6.62 12.48
CA LYS A 300 -6.48 5.82 11.81
C LYS A 300 -6.53 6.03 10.30
N LYS A 301 -7.70 5.97 9.68
CA LYS A 301 -7.88 6.22 8.24
C LYS A 301 -7.43 7.63 7.87
N LYS A 302 -7.80 8.64 8.66
CA LYS A 302 -7.37 10.03 8.46
C LYS A 302 -5.84 10.18 8.51
N LEU A 303 -5.18 9.54 9.46
CA LEU A 303 -3.72 9.52 9.55
C LEU A 303 -3.06 8.81 8.36
N ILE A 304 -3.63 7.68 7.93
CA ILE A 304 -3.17 6.94 6.74
C ILE A 304 -3.31 7.81 5.49
N ILE A 305 -4.43 8.51 5.31
CA ILE A 305 -4.63 9.44 4.20
C ILE A 305 -3.55 10.53 4.24
N ASP A 306 -3.37 11.22 5.36
CA ASP A 306 -2.35 12.28 5.46
C ASP A 306 -0.94 11.77 5.17
N PHE A 307 -0.60 10.56 5.66
CA PHE A 307 0.69 9.92 5.40
C PHE A 307 0.89 9.59 3.91
N LEU A 308 -0.09 8.95 3.27
CA LEU A 308 -0.01 8.58 1.86
C LEU A 308 0.02 9.82 0.96
N GLU A 309 -0.85 10.79 1.20
CA GLU A 309 -0.94 12.04 0.43
C GLU A 309 0.31 12.92 0.56
N LYS A 310 1.00 12.87 1.71
CA LYS A 310 2.33 13.49 1.86
C LYS A 310 3.41 12.77 1.05
N THR A 311 3.33 11.45 0.97
CA THR A 311 4.29 10.61 0.25
C THR A 311 4.09 10.66 -1.27
N MET A 312 2.89 11.02 -1.72
CA MET A 312 2.53 11.19 -3.13
C MET A 312 3.09 12.48 -3.77
N LYS A 313 3.35 13.52 -2.95
CA LYS A 313 3.79 14.85 -3.41
C LYS A 313 5.23 14.86 -3.91
#